data_AF-A0A7S4NXV5-F1
#
_entry.id   AF-A0A7S4NXV5-F1
#
_cell.length_a   1.000
_cell.length_b   1.000
_cell.length_c   1.000
_cell.angle_alpha   90.00
_cell.angle_beta   90.00
_cell.angle_gamma   90.00
#
_symmetry.space_group_name_H-M   'P 1'
#
loop_
_entity.id
_entity.type
_entity.pdbx_description
1 polymer ?
#
loop_
_entity_poly.entity_id
_entity_poly.type
_entity_poly.pdbx_seq_one_letter_code
_entity_poly.pdbx_strand_id
1 'polypeptide(L)'
;YNIITFLPKNLAEQFRRLFNVFWLIQCVISLIPSIAAYTAVTTIMGLVIVLVISMLKDGYEDYRRYVSDKEANTQPVYVFRDGKFEMIFAENLLVGDIVRVEKNQVFPADMVMVSSSDPSGITFVETSNLDGERNLKRMYALDHTKSLQDEASLLNLQGEIFVEKPNPYLYEFTGQWKMP
;
A
#
# COMPACT_ATOMS: atom_id res chain seq x y z
N TYR A 1 -3.07 12.13 6.59
CA TYR A 1 -2.96 13.61 6.58
C TYR A 1 -1.85 14.07 7.55
N ASN A 2 -1.22 15.24 7.39
CA ASN A 2 -0.46 15.84 8.49
C ASN A 2 -1.42 16.65 9.40
N ILE A 3 -1.11 16.84 10.69
CA ILE A 3 -1.99 17.50 11.68
C ILE A 3 -2.52 18.87 11.21
N ILE A 4 -1.69 19.65 10.53
CA ILE A 4 -2.01 21.01 10.04
C ILE A 4 -2.83 20.95 8.73
N THR A 5 -2.55 19.97 7.86
CA THR A 5 -3.25 19.78 6.58
C THR A 5 -4.56 19.02 6.71
N PHE A 6 -4.80 18.34 7.84
CA PHE A 6 -5.99 17.52 8.07
C PHE A 6 -7.27 18.35 7.99
N LEU A 7 -7.36 19.42 8.78
CA LEU A 7 -8.58 20.23 8.85
C LEU A 7 -9.00 20.85 7.51
N PRO A 8 -8.15 21.61 6.78
CA PRO A 8 -8.55 22.23 5.52
C PRO A 8 -8.84 21.19 4.42
N LYS A 9 -8.06 20.11 4.34
CA LYS A 9 -8.30 19.07 3.33
C LYS A 9 -9.55 18.24 3.64
N ASN A 10 -9.76 17.86 4.90
CA ASN A 10 -10.95 17.12 5.30
C ASN A 10 -12.20 17.96 5.06
N LEU A 11 -12.21 19.24 5.46
CA LEU A 11 -13.36 20.11 5.23
C LEU A 11 -13.67 20.28 3.73
N ALA A 12 -12.64 20.43 2.88
CA ALA A 12 -12.83 20.46 1.44
C ALA A 12 -13.46 19.16 0.90
N GLU A 13 -13.05 18.00 1.42
CA GLU A 13 -13.63 16.70 1.08
C GLU A 13 -15.06 16.52 1.61
N GLN A 14 -15.37 17.02 2.82
CA GLN A 14 -16.73 17.07 3.33
C GLN A 14 -17.65 17.83 2.36
N PHE A 15 -17.23 19.00 1.87
CA PHE A 15 -18.03 19.81 0.95
C PHE A 15 -18.02 19.35 -0.51
N ARG A 16 -17.29 18.29 -0.86
CA ARG A 16 -17.51 17.57 -2.13
C ARG A 16 -18.76 16.69 -2.10
N ARG A 17 -19.27 16.35 -0.90
CA ARG A 17 -20.51 15.59 -0.74
C ARG A 17 -21.70 16.52 -0.91
N LEU A 18 -22.57 16.23 -1.89
CA LEU A 18 -23.77 17.02 -2.21
C LEU A 18 -24.66 17.26 -0.98
N PHE A 19 -24.74 16.29 -0.06
CA PHE A 19 -25.51 16.43 1.17
C PHE A 19 -24.99 17.58 2.07
N ASN A 20 -23.68 17.72 2.23
CA ASN A 20 -23.08 18.78 3.04
C ASN A 20 -23.25 20.15 2.38
N VAL A 21 -23.20 20.22 1.04
CA VAL A 21 -23.52 21.44 0.27
C VAL A 21 -24.99 21.83 0.45
N PHE A 22 -25.91 20.86 0.39
CA PHE A 22 -27.32 21.09 0.66
C PHE A 22 -27.55 21.69 2.05
N TRP A 23 -26.94 21.10 3.10
CA TRP A 23 -27.03 21.65 4.46
C TRP A 23 -26.41 23.03 4.61
N LEU A 24 -25.33 23.31 3.87
CA LEU A 24 -24.74 24.65 3.83
C LEU A 24 -25.72 25.67 3.23
N ILE A 25 -26.39 25.34 2.13
CA ILE A 25 -27.43 26.19 1.53
C ILE A 25 -28.58 26.40 2.52
N GLN A 26 -29.03 25.33 3.22
CA GLN A 26 -30.05 25.46 4.26
C GLN A 26 -29.61 26.38 5.40
N CYS A 27 -28.32 26.35 5.80
CA CYS A 27 -27.77 27.28 6.77
C CYS A 27 -27.78 28.73 6.27
N VAL A 28 -27.56 28.98 4.97
CA VAL A 28 -27.65 30.33 4.40
C VAL A 28 -29.10 30.82 4.37
N ILE A 29 -30.05 29.96 3.98
CA ILE A 29 -31.48 30.28 3.96
C ILE A 29 -31.99 30.59 5.38
N SER A 30 -31.52 29.86 6.39
CA SER A 30 -31.95 30.05 7.78
C SER A 30 -31.50 31.38 8.41
N LEU A 31 -30.61 32.13 7.75
CA LEU A 31 -30.25 33.51 8.13
C LEU A 31 -31.33 34.54 7.78
N ILE A 32 -32.34 34.18 6.99
CA ILE A 32 -33.48 35.04 6.63
C ILE A 32 -34.72 34.52 7.37
N PRO A 33 -35.08 35.08 8.54
CA PRO A 33 -36.12 34.52 9.39
C PRO A 33 -37.52 34.48 8.76
N SER A 34 -37.79 35.29 7.73
CA SER A 34 -39.09 35.36 7.06
C SER A 34 -39.41 34.15 6.18
N ILE A 35 -38.39 33.38 5.76
CA ILE A 35 -38.54 32.19 4.90
C ILE A 35 -38.03 30.90 5.55
N ALA A 36 -37.34 31.02 6.68
CA ALA A 36 -36.71 29.90 7.36
C ALA A 36 -37.74 29.05 8.13
N ALA A 37 -37.73 27.73 7.92
CA ALA A 37 -38.56 26.79 8.68
C ALA A 37 -38.08 26.59 10.13
N TYR A 38 -36.78 26.80 10.38
CA TYR A 38 -36.13 26.62 11.68
C TYR A 38 -35.19 27.80 11.97
N THR A 39 -34.81 27.98 13.24
CA THR A 39 -33.86 29.03 13.61
C THR A 39 -32.46 28.74 13.07
N ALA A 40 -31.72 29.80 12.73
CA ALA A 40 -30.33 29.70 12.26
C ALA A 40 -29.45 28.85 13.19
N VAL A 41 -29.63 29.00 14.51
CA VAL A 41 -28.89 28.26 15.52
C VAL A 41 -29.09 26.74 15.36
N THR A 42 -30.33 26.28 15.22
CA THR A 42 -30.63 24.84 15.08
C THR A 42 -30.06 24.27 13.79
N THR A 43 -30.18 24.98 12.67
CA THR A 43 -29.67 24.52 11.37
C THR A 43 -28.14 24.48 11.33
N ILE A 44 -27.46 25.53 11.82
CA ILE A 44 -25.99 25.60 11.89
C ILE A 44 -25.46 24.53 12.84
N MET A 45 -26.08 24.36 14.01
CA MET A 45 -25.69 23.34 14.97
C MET A 45 -25.78 21.94 14.35
N GLY A 46 -26.85 21.65 13.60
CA GLY A 46 -27.00 20.39 12.88
C GLY A 46 -25.85 20.13 11.91
N LEU A 47 -25.50 21.11 11.07
CA LEU A 47 -24.37 21.00 10.13
C LEU A 47 -23.03 20.80 10.87
N VAL A 48 -22.77 21.59 11.91
CA VAL A 48 -21.53 21.49 12.70
C VAL A 48 -21.39 20.10 13.33
N ILE A 49 -22.45 19.56 13.92
CA ILE A 49 -22.43 18.22 14.52
C ILE A 49 -22.08 17.15 13.47
N VAL A 50 -22.74 17.18 12.31
CA VAL A 50 -22.48 16.21 11.23
C VAL A 50 -21.03 16.31 10.74
N LEU A 51 -20.52 17.52 10.56
CA LEU A 51 -19.13 17.75 10.13
C LEU A 51 -18.12 17.27 11.20
N VAL A 52 -18.36 17.56 12.47
CA VAL A 52 -17.49 17.14 13.58
C VAL A 52 -17.44 15.62 13.70
N ILE A 53 -18.59 14.94 13.69
CA ILE A 53 -18.65 13.47 13.75
C ILE A 53 -17.90 12.85 12.56
N SER A 54 -18.11 13.41 11.36
CA SER A 54 -17.46 12.93 10.14
C SER A 54 -15.94 13.13 10.19
N MET A 55 -15.48 14.30 10.65
CA MET A 55 -14.05 14.57 10.88
C MET A 55 -13.43 13.63 11.90
N LEU A 56 -14.11 13.32 13.01
CA LEU A 56 -13.60 12.39 14.02
C LEU A 56 -13.46 10.97 13.45
N LYS A 57 -14.45 10.49 12.69
CA LYS A 57 -14.40 9.20 12.00
C LYS A 57 -13.23 9.14 11.02
N ASP A 58 -13.12 10.13 10.14
CA ASP A 58 -12.06 10.17 9.13
C ASP A 58 -10.66 10.26 9.78
N GLY A 59 -10.53 11.01 10.87
CA GLY A 59 -9.29 11.12 11.64
C GLY A 59 -8.91 9.79 12.32
N TYR A 60 -9.88 9.07 12.86
CA TYR A 60 -9.65 7.73 13.41
C TYR A 60 -9.22 6.73 12.34
N GLU A 61 -9.88 6.73 11.18
CA GLU A 61 -9.51 5.88 10.04
C GLU A 61 -8.10 6.20 9.53
N ASP A 62 -7.74 7.48 9.40
CA ASP A 62 -6.40 7.91 8.98
C ASP A 62 -5.33 7.50 9.99
N TYR A 63 -5.62 7.59 11.30
CA TYR A 63 -4.71 7.10 12.35
C TYR A 63 -4.51 5.59 12.26
N ARG A 64 -5.59 4.81 12.05
CA ARG A 64 -5.50 3.36 11.87
C ARG A 64 -4.67 3.00 10.64
N ARG A 65 -4.80 3.73 9.53
CA ARG A 65 -3.95 3.56 8.34
C ARG A 65 -2.49 3.85 8.65
N TYR A 66 -2.21 4.96 9.33
CA TYR A 66 -0.85 5.31 9.74
C TYR A 66 -0.17 4.20 10.56
N VAL A 67 -0.89 3.61 11.52
CA VAL A 67 -0.36 2.49 12.31
C VAL A 67 -0.06 1.28 11.40
N SER A 68 -0.99 0.92 10.52
CA SER A 68 -0.81 -0.19 9.57
C SER A 68 0.37 0.03 8.62
N ASP A 69 0.52 1.23 8.06
CA ASP A 69 1.62 1.58 7.16
C ASP A 69 2.96 1.50 7.90
N LYS A 70 3.01 1.96 9.16
CA LYS A 70 4.21 1.87 9.99
C LYS A 70 4.58 0.42 10.28
N GLU A 71 3.60 -0.44 10.58
CA GLU A 71 3.83 -1.86 10.82
C GLU A 71 4.38 -2.57 9.57
N ALA A 72 3.89 -2.23 8.38
CA ALA A 72 4.40 -2.77 7.11
C ALA A 72 5.81 -2.27 6.79
N ASN A 73 6.05 -0.96 6.95
CA ASN A 73 7.32 -0.31 6.64
C ASN A 73 8.48 -0.75 7.56
N THR A 74 8.15 -1.14 8.80
CA THR A 74 9.14 -1.57 9.80
C THR A 74 9.33 -3.09 9.86
N GLN A 75 8.75 -3.85 8.91
CA GLN A 75 9.00 -5.28 8.82
C GLN A 75 10.48 -5.55 8.52
N PRO A 76 11.13 -6.52 9.20
CA PRO A 76 12.50 -6.90 8.91
C PRO A 76 12.58 -7.70 7.60
N VAL A 77 13.55 -7.33 6.76
CA VAL A 77 13.82 -7.95 5.45
C VAL A 77 15.31 -8.27 5.36
N TYR A 78 15.65 -9.44 4.83
CA TYR A 78 17.03 -9.82 4.60
C TYR A 78 17.42 -9.52 3.15
N VAL A 79 18.38 -8.61 2.97
CA VAL A 79 18.93 -8.24 1.67
C VAL A 79 20.35 -8.74 1.52
N PHE A 80 20.69 -9.22 0.33
CA PHE A 80 22.05 -9.64 -0.01
C PHE A 80 22.82 -8.45 -0.58
N ARG A 81 23.81 -7.96 0.17
CA ARG A 81 24.70 -6.86 -0.22
C ARG A 81 26.14 -7.19 0.15
N ASP A 82 27.07 -6.85 -0.74
CA ASP A 82 28.51 -7.06 -0.53
C ASP A 82 28.89 -8.49 -0.07
N GLY A 83 28.21 -9.50 -0.62
CA GLY A 83 28.51 -10.91 -0.34
C GLY A 83 27.92 -11.47 0.95
N LYS A 84 27.03 -10.74 1.64
CA LYS A 84 26.40 -11.20 2.88
C LYS A 84 24.92 -10.79 2.94
N PHE A 85 24.14 -11.53 3.71
CA PHE A 85 22.79 -11.11 4.07
C PHE A 85 22.82 -10.16 5.27
N GLU A 86 22.21 -9.00 5.12
CA GLU A 86 21.97 -8.05 6.20
C GLU A 86 20.47 -7.82 6.41
N MET A 87 20.08 -7.55 7.65
CA MET A 87 18.70 -7.21 7.98
C MET A 87 18.52 -5.70 7.86
N ILE A 88 17.51 -5.30 7.09
CA ILE A 88 17.04 -3.93 6.98
C ILE A 88 15.52 -3.86 7.25
N PHE A 89 14.99 -2.67 7.47
CA PHE A 89 13.54 -2.47 7.45
C PHE A 89 13.03 -2.33 6.01
N ALA A 90 11.82 -2.82 5.74
CA ALA A 90 11.19 -2.79 4.42
C ALA A 90 11.16 -1.40 3.78
N GLU A 91 11.01 -0.33 4.56
CA GLU A 91 11.06 1.06 4.07
C GLU A 91 12.43 1.48 3.47
N ASN A 92 13.50 0.74 3.78
CA ASN A 92 14.84 0.98 3.27
C ASN A 92 15.21 0.06 2.09
N LEU A 93 14.25 -0.73 1.59
CA LEU A 93 14.42 -1.57 0.42
C LEU A 93 14.54 -0.71 -0.85
N LEU A 94 15.51 -1.03 -1.70
CA LEU A 94 15.76 -0.34 -2.95
C LEU A 94 15.53 -1.26 -4.16
N VAL A 95 15.17 -0.66 -5.29
CA VAL A 95 15.04 -1.41 -6.56
C VAL A 95 16.41 -1.99 -6.94
N GLY A 96 16.43 -3.31 -7.18
CA GLY A 96 17.65 -4.06 -7.48
C GLY A 96 18.25 -4.81 -6.29
N ASP A 97 17.74 -4.61 -5.06
CA ASP A 97 18.12 -5.43 -3.92
C ASP A 97 17.71 -6.89 -4.14
N ILE A 98 18.61 -7.83 -3.84
CA ILE A 98 18.31 -9.26 -3.80
C ILE A 98 17.78 -9.57 -2.40
N VAL A 99 16.53 -9.99 -2.33
CA VAL A 99 15.84 -10.24 -1.05
C VAL A 99 15.70 -11.74 -0.80
N ARG A 100 16.00 -12.17 0.43
CA ARG A 100 15.66 -13.51 0.91
C ARG A 100 14.34 -13.46 1.68
N VAL A 101 13.33 -14.13 1.14
CA VAL A 101 12.03 -14.33 1.79
C VAL A 101 11.99 -15.73 2.39
N GLU A 102 11.73 -15.81 3.68
CA GLU A 102 11.60 -17.09 4.38
C GLU A 102 10.14 -17.57 4.40
N LYS A 103 9.94 -18.84 4.77
CA LYS A 103 8.61 -19.44 4.84
C LYS A 103 7.70 -18.62 5.77
N ASN A 104 6.46 -18.39 5.31
CA ASN A 104 5.43 -17.63 6.02
C ASN A 104 5.75 -16.13 6.24
N GLN A 105 6.72 -15.57 5.52
CA GLN A 105 6.93 -14.12 5.48
C GLN A 105 6.11 -13.47 4.38
N VAL A 106 5.69 -12.23 4.62
CA VAL A 106 5.02 -11.39 3.64
C VAL A 106 6.08 -10.82 2.68
N PHE A 107 5.74 -10.75 1.40
CA PHE A 107 6.58 -10.11 0.39
C PHE A 107 6.63 -8.59 0.66
N PRO A 108 7.81 -7.98 0.84
CA PRO A 108 7.92 -6.55 1.17
C PRO A 108 7.68 -5.63 -0.03
N ALA A 109 7.78 -6.15 -1.26
CA ALA A 109 7.56 -5.45 -2.51
C ALA A 109 7.24 -6.46 -3.63
N ASP A 110 6.90 -5.95 -4.82
CA ASP A 110 6.84 -6.76 -6.04
C ASP A 110 8.26 -7.25 -6.39
N MET A 111 8.43 -8.56 -6.59
CA MET A 111 9.73 -9.18 -6.77
C MET A 111 9.74 -10.17 -7.93
N VAL A 112 10.90 -10.28 -8.59
CA VAL A 112 11.19 -11.32 -9.58
C VAL A 112 11.93 -12.46 -8.90
N MET A 113 11.43 -13.68 -9.08
CA MET A 113 12.00 -14.86 -8.43
C MET A 113 13.35 -15.25 -9.06
N VAL A 114 14.42 -15.22 -8.25
CA VAL A 114 15.77 -15.62 -8.68
C VAL A 114 15.96 -17.13 -8.51
N SER A 115 15.76 -17.65 -7.31
CA SER A 115 15.93 -19.06 -6.97
C SER A 115 15.00 -19.47 -5.83
N SER A 116 14.91 -20.77 -5.58
CA SER A 116 14.17 -21.36 -4.45
C SER A 116 15.09 -22.30 -3.68
N SER A 117 14.73 -22.59 -2.42
CA SER A 117 15.33 -23.71 -1.68
C SER A 117 15.03 -25.06 -2.33
N ASP A 118 13.95 -25.16 -3.13
CA ASP A 118 13.70 -26.34 -3.97
C ASP A 118 14.64 -26.33 -5.19
N PRO A 119 15.42 -27.39 -5.44
CA PRO A 119 16.34 -27.47 -6.58
C PRO A 119 15.67 -27.35 -7.96
N SER A 120 14.37 -27.62 -8.05
CA SER A 120 13.58 -27.45 -9.26
C SER A 120 13.21 -25.98 -9.52
N GLY A 121 13.54 -25.07 -8.59
CA GLY A 121 13.23 -23.65 -8.70
C GLY A 121 11.76 -23.31 -8.38
N ILE A 122 11.04 -24.19 -7.68
CA ILE A 122 9.60 -24.03 -7.42
C ILE A 122 9.39 -23.43 -6.03
N THR A 123 8.44 -22.50 -5.90
CA THR A 123 7.90 -22.05 -4.61
C THR A 123 6.38 -21.93 -4.67
N PHE A 124 5.76 -21.83 -3.50
CA PHE A 124 4.32 -21.70 -3.34
C PHE A 124 4.00 -20.39 -2.64
N VAL A 125 3.15 -19.58 -3.28
CA VAL A 125 2.75 -18.26 -2.79
C VAL A 125 1.26 -18.26 -2.51
N GLU A 126 0.89 -17.79 -1.33
CA GLU A 126 -0.51 -17.51 -1.00
C GLU A 126 -0.84 -16.06 -1.38
N THR A 127 -1.90 -15.87 -2.19
CA THR A 127 -2.35 -14.54 -2.64
C THR A 127 -3.64 -14.09 -2.00
N SER A 128 -4.06 -14.72 -0.89
CA SER A 128 -5.34 -14.47 -0.22
C SER A 128 -5.56 -13.02 0.19
N ASN A 129 -4.49 -12.27 0.46
CA ASN A 129 -4.56 -10.84 0.77
C ASN A 129 -4.82 -9.94 -0.46
N LEU A 130 -4.65 -10.45 -1.68
CA LEU A 130 -4.79 -9.69 -2.94
C LEU A 130 -6.09 -10.01 -3.67
N ASP A 131 -6.43 -11.29 -3.80
CA ASP A 131 -7.61 -11.77 -4.56
C ASP A 131 -8.64 -12.54 -3.71
N GLY A 132 -8.35 -12.80 -2.43
CA GLY A 132 -9.21 -13.60 -1.55
C GLY A 132 -9.12 -15.11 -1.76
N GLU A 133 -8.27 -15.60 -2.68
CA GLU A 133 -8.07 -17.02 -2.92
C GLU A 133 -7.09 -17.62 -1.90
N ARG A 134 -7.49 -18.74 -1.26
CA ARG A 134 -6.63 -19.45 -0.30
C ARG A 134 -5.74 -20.54 -0.92
N ASN A 135 -5.80 -20.68 -2.23
CA ASN A 135 -5.02 -21.69 -2.93
C ASN A 135 -3.58 -21.22 -3.07
N LEU A 136 -2.64 -22.13 -2.84
CA LEU A 136 -1.23 -21.86 -3.08
C LEU A 136 -0.96 -21.85 -4.59
N LYS A 137 -0.47 -20.72 -5.09
CA LYS A 137 -0.04 -20.56 -6.48
C LYS A 137 1.43 -20.98 -6.59
N ARG A 138 1.73 -21.81 -7.59
CA ARG A 138 3.10 -22.23 -7.89
C ARG A 138 3.81 -21.14 -8.67
N MET A 139 4.97 -20.73 -8.20
CA MET A 139 5.87 -19.81 -8.86
C MET A 139 7.16 -20.54 -9.23
N TYR A 140 7.78 -20.13 -10.33
CA TYR A 140 8.96 -20.77 -10.89
C TYR A 140 10.08 -19.73 -11.05
N ALA A 141 11.27 -20.07 -10.58
CA ALA A 141 12.50 -19.39 -10.95
C ALA A 141 12.84 -19.70 -12.41
N LEU A 142 13.55 -18.78 -13.07
CA LEU A 142 14.07 -19.02 -14.42
C LEU A 142 15.11 -20.14 -14.39
N ASP A 143 15.18 -20.93 -15.47
CA ASP A 143 16.13 -22.04 -15.57
C ASP A 143 17.60 -21.61 -15.43
N HIS A 144 17.91 -20.38 -15.84
CA HIS A 144 19.24 -19.80 -15.75
C HIS A 144 19.63 -19.34 -14.33
N THR A 145 18.66 -19.10 -13.45
CA THR A 145 18.89 -18.53 -12.11
C THR A 145 18.53 -19.50 -10.98
N LYS A 146 17.75 -20.55 -11.25
CA LYS A 146 17.28 -21.49 -10.23
C LYS A 146 18.38 -22.19 -9.44
N SER A 147 19.59 -22.32 -10.01
CA SER A 147 20.75 -22.92 -9.35
C SER A 147 21.53 -21.96 -8.43
N LEU A 148 21.19 -20.66 -8.43
CA LEU A 148 21.85 -19.64 -7.61
C LEU A 148 21.37 -19.71 -6.16
N GLN A 149 21.80 -20.75 -5.43
CA GLN A 149 21.38 -21.01 -4.05
C GLN A 149 22.42 -20.58 -3.00
N ASP A 150 23.68 -20.44 -3.39
CA ASP A 150 24.77 -20.04 -2.51
C ASP A 150 25.17 -18.56 -2.68
N GLU A 151 25.77 -17.99 -1.64
CA GLU A 151 26.19 -16.58 -1.61
C GLU A 151 27.24 -16.25 -2.68
N ALA A 152 28.12 -17.20 -3.04
CA ALA A 152 29.13 -16.96 -4.07
C ALA A 152 28.50 -16.88 -5.46
N SER A 153 27.51 -17.73 -5.76
CA SER A 153 26.72 -17.66 -6.99
C SER A 153 25.92 -16.36 -7.09
N LEU A 154 25.32 -15.90 -5.99
CA LEU A 154 24.59 -14.63 -5.94
C LEU A 154 25.52 -13.42 -6.11
N LEU A 155 26.73 -13.45 -5.54
CA LEU A 155 27.72 -12.38 -5.70
C LEU A 155 28.16 -12.18 -7.15
N ASN A 156 28.16 -13.26 -7.94
CA ASN A 156 28.52 -13.22 -9.35
C ASN A 156 27.32 -12.97 -10.27
N LEU A 157 26.10 -12.81 -9.72
CA LEU A 157 24.90 -12.56 -10.49
C LEU A 157 24.97 -11.16 -11.11
N GLN A 158 24.89 -11.11 -12.43
CA GLN A 158 24.83 -9.87 -13.21
C GLN A 158 23.71 -9.98 -14.23
N GLY A 159 23.11 -8.84 -14.57
CA GLY A 159 22.07 -8.76 -15.59
C GLY A 159 21.21 -7.51 -15.44
N GLU A 160 20.33 -7.32 -16.41
CA GLU A 160 19.37 -6.22 -16.45
C GLU A 160 17.96 -6.79 -16.61
N ILE A 161 17.02 -6.32 -15.79
CA ILE A 161 15.61 -6.70 -15.91
C ILE A 161 14.85 -5.51 -16.49
N PHE A 162 14.27 -5.72 -17.67
CA PHE A 162 13.39 -4.76 -18.32
C PHE A 162 11.95 -5.17 -18.05
N VAL A 163 11.18 -4.29 -17.40
CA VAL A 163 9.77 -4.52 -17.08
C VAL A 163 8.91 -3.40 -17.62
N GLU A 164 7.63 -3.68 -17.78
CA GLU A 164 6.63 -2.65 -18.09
C GLU A 164 6.45 -1.63 -16.96
N LYS A 165 5.73 -0.53 -17.23
CA LYS A 165 5.38 0.46 -16.20
C LYS A 165 4.39 -0.16 -15.19
N PRO A 166 4.42 0.28 -13.92
CA PRO A 166 3.46 -0.17 -12.92
C PRO A 166 2.02 -0.01 -13.41
N ASN A 167 1.27 -1.11 -13.36
CA ASN A 167 -0.12 -1.17 -13.77
C ASN A 167 -0.94 -1.93 -12.70
N PRO A 168 -2.27 -1.76 -12.64
CA PRO A 168 -3.09 -2.38 -11.59
C PRO A 168 -3.51 -3.83 -11.90
N TYR A 169 -3.04 -4.44 -13.00
CA TYR A 169 -3.46 -5.77 -13.41
C TYR A 169 -2.68 -6.84 -12.62
N LEU A 170 -3.36 -7.53 -11.70
CA LEU A 170 -2.73 -8.49 -10.78
C LEU A 170 -2.18 -9.75 -11.46
N TYR A 171 -2.71 -10.10 -12.64
CA TYR A 171 -2.42 -11.36 -13.33
C TYR A 171 -1.57 -11.18 -14.60
N GLU A 172 -1.20 -9.94 -14.91
CA GLU A 172 -0.43 -9.61 -16.10
C GLU A 172 0.89 -8.98 -15.68
N PHE A 173 1.99 -9.63 -16.04
CA PHE A 173 3.34 -9.11 -15.85
C PHE A 173 4.18 -9.49 -17.06
N THR A 174 4.72 -8.48 -17.74
CA THR A 174 5.66 -8.65 -18.85
C THR A 174 7.02 -8.08 -18.47
N GLY A 175 8.02 -8.95 -18.48
CA GLY A 175 9.41 -8.57 -18.26
C GLY A 175 10.38 -9.45 -19.02
N GLN A 176 11.57 -8.92 -19.28
CA GLN A 176 12.68 -9.62 -19.90
C GLN A 176 13.92 -9.48 -19.03
N TRP A 177 14.50 -10.61 -18.62
CA TRP A 177 15.79 -10.63 -17.96
C TRP A 177 16.88 -10.85 -18.99
N LYS A 178 17.74 -9.85 -19.17
CA LYS A 178 18.94 -9.92 -20.00
C LYS A 178 20.14 -10.29 -19.12
N MET A 179 20.60 -11.53 -19.25
CA MET A 179 21.86 -11.99 -18.66
C MET A 179 23.04 -11.50 -19.52
N PRO A 180 24.24 -11.30 -18.94
CA PRO A 180 25.45 -10.94 -19.69
C PRO A 180 25.88 -12.00 -20.70
#